data_AF-A0A0X3XPP6-F1
#
_entry.id   AF-A0A0X3XPP6-F1
#
_cell.length_a   1.000
_cell.length_b   1.000
_cell.length_c   1.000
_cell.angle_alpha   90.00
_cell.angle_beta   90.00
_cell.angle_gamma   90.00
#
_symmetry.space_group_name_H-M   'P 1'
#
loop_
_entity.id
_entity.type
_entity.pdbx_description
1 polymer ?
#
loop_
_entity_poly.entity_id
_entity_poly.type
_entity_poly.pdbx_seq_one_letter_code
_entity_poly.pdbx_strand_id
1 'polypeptide(L)'
;MTINQVPAHWVKRPDVYLVIADDRDPFTTWAEHMREDRIPERRVVHVERQADHPVERELQWDELMGSVLDAGSESLSLLALRAVSHAHAAGIARLDYALFNAAARMVEVIDRHLEGGGHGWVAIRIADGGSDGELYDGDEAARAAQQDPDGCTYFPISTPWTPRMCRDHLEFMTHKRHGCLVYGSPTCR
;
A
#
# COMPACT_ATOMS: atom_id res chain seq x y z
N MET A 1 32.37 -1.62 -35.60
CA MET A 1 31.16 -1.76 -34.76
C MET A 1 31.38 -0.93 -33.51
N THR A 2 30.83 0.27 -33.47
CA THR A 2 30.97 1.19 -32.33
C THR A 2 29.84 0.88 -31.36
N ILE A 3 30.16 0.39 -30.17
CA ILE A 3 29.17 0.19 -29.10
C ILE A 3 28.71 1.59 -28.68
N ASN A 4 27.45 1.92 -28.98
CA ASN A 4 26.82 3.14 -28.48
C ASN A 4 26.80 3.06 -26.94
N GLN A 5 27.73 3.76 -26.30
CA GLN A 5 27.70 3.96 -24.85
C GLN A 5 26.50 4.85 -24.53
N VAL A 6 25.52 4.29 -23.85
CA VAL A 6 24.44 5.06 -23.25
C VAL A 6 25.11 5.99 -22.21
N PRO A 7 24.90 7.32 -22.26
CA PRO A 7 25.56 8.23 -21.32
C PRO A 7 25.21 7.86 -19.88
N ALA A 8 26.15 7.98 -18.95
CA ALA A 8 26.00 7.49 -17.57
C ALA A 8 24.76 8.04 -16.82
N HIS A 9 24.24 9.20 -17.24
CA HIS A 9 23.03 9.81 -16.68
C HIS A 9 21.71 9.14 -17.11
N TRP A 10 21.73 8.23 -18.08
CA TRP A 10 20.54 7.46 -18.51
C TRP A 10 20.40 6.11 -17.78
N VAL A 11 21.40 5.73 -16.98
CA VAL A 11 21.30 4.52 -16.15
C VAL A 11 20.45 4.86 -14.93
N LYS A 12 19.18 4.44 -14.95
CA LYS A 12 18.28 4.57 -13.79
C LYS A 12 18.85 3.77 -12.61
N ARG A 13 19.32 4.46 -11.58
CA ARG A 13 19.79 3.86 -10.33
C ARG A 13 18.82 4.21 -9.20
N PRO A 14 18.65 3.33 -8.20
CA PRO A 14 17.85 3.65 -7.03
C PRO A 14 18.44 4.85 -6.28
N ASP A 15 17.61 5.83 -6.02
CA ASP A 15 17.93 7.06 -5.30
C ASP A 15 16.76 7.49 -4.40
N VAL A 16 16.94 8.51 -3.57
CA VAL A 16 15.89 9.07 -2.72
C VAL A 16 15.09 10.12 -3.51
N TYR A 17 13.77 9.99 -3.46
CA TYR A 17 12.81 10.93 -4.01
C TYR A 17 11.96 11.48 -2.87
N LEU A 18 11.72 12.79 -2.91
CA LEU A 18 10.80 13.48 -2.03
C LEU A 18 9.43 13.53 -2.71
N VAL A 19 8.40 13.10 -1.99
CA VAL A 19 7.03 12.98 -2.51
C VAL A 19 6.08 13.73 -1.59
N ILE A 20 5.37 14.73 -2.13
CA ILE A 20 4.22 15.31 -1.44
C ILE A 20 2.99 14.52 -1.86
N ALA A 21 2.40 13.85 -0.87
CA ALA A 21 1.18 13.07 -1.01
C ALA A 21 0.02 13.78 -0.30
N ASP A 22 -1.16 13.68 -0.89
CA ASP A 22 -2.43 14.11 -0.31
C ASP A 22 -3.33 12.90 -0.11
N ASP A 23 -3.65 12.62 1.14
CA ASP A 23 -4.55 11.54 1.54
C ASP A 23 -6.01 12.02 1.66
N ARG A 24 -6.27 13.30 1.36
CA ARG A 24 -7.64 13.78 1.15
C ARG A 24 -8.13 13.28 -0.20
N ASP A 25 -9.38 12.86 -0.20
CA ASP A 25 -10.13 12.58 -1.41
C ASP A 25 -10.86 13.86 -1.82
N PRO A 26 -10.43 14.55 -2.90
CA PRO A 26 -11.00 15.84 -3.28
C PRO A 26 -12.43 15.75 -3.83
N PHE A 27 -13.00 14.55 -4.01
CA PHE A 27 -14.29 14.38 -4.70
C PHE A 27 -15.34 13.53 -4.00
N THR A 28 -15.12 13.05 -2.78
CA THR A 28 -16.16 12.29 -2.05
C THR A 28 -17.05 13.19 -1.22
N THR A 29 -18.35 13.05 -1.42
CA THR A 29 -19.35 13.52 -0.44
C THR A 29 -19.18 12.77 0.88
N TRP A 30 -19.64 13.34 2.01
CA TRP A 30 -19.57 12.68 3.31
C TRP A 30 -20.25 11.29 3.31
N ALA A 31 -21.31 11.11 2.52
CA ALA A 31 -21.99 9.84 2.35
C ALA A 31 -21.13 8.78 1.63
N GLU A 32 -20.35 9.17 0.62
CA GLU A 32 -19.40 8.28 -0.05
C GLU A 32 -18.19 7.98 0.83
N HIS A 33 -17.77 8.94 1.64
CA HIS A 33 -16.68 8.76 2.60
C HIS A 33 -16.96 7.64 3.61
N MET A 34 -18.23 7.46 4.01
CA MET A 34 -18.68 6.49 5.02
C MET A 34 -19.06 5.11 4.47
N ARG A 35 -18.88 4.86 3.16
CA ARG A 35 -19.21 3.56 2.57
C ARG A 35 -18.23 2.48 3.01
N GLU A 36 -18.75 1.36 3.51
CA GLU A 36 -17.94 0.22 3.98
C GLU A 36 -17.12 -0.40 2.85
N ASP A 37 -17.56 -0.31 1.58
CA ASP A 37 -16.84 -0.83 0.40
C ASP A 37 -15.78 0.12 -0.17
N ARG A 38 -15.57 1.31 0.42
CA ARG A 38 -14.61 2.29 -0.10
C ARG A 38 -13.16 1.84 0.09
N ILE A 39 -12.34 2.11 -0.92
CA ILE A 39 -10.88 1.92 -0.89
C ILE A 39 -10.23 3.31 -0.78
N PRO A 40 -9.49 3.61 0.30
CA PRO A 40 -8.76 4.86 0.41
C PRO A 40 -7.72 5.02 -0.72
N GLU A 41 -7.69 6.18 -1.36
CA GLU A 41 -6.73 6.50 -2.41
C GLU A 41 -5.80 7.64 -1.99
N ARG A 42 -4.53 7.55 -2.38
CA ARG A 42 -3.52 8.60 -2.18
C ARG A 42 -3.27 9.33 -3.49
N ARG A 43 -3.43 10.65 -3.47
CA ARG A 43 -3.01 11.50 -4.57
C ARG A 43 -1.54 11.90 -4.38
N VAL A 44 -0.73 11.72 -5.41
CA VAL A 44 0.63 12.24 -5.44
C VAL A 44 0.58 13.62 -6.09
N VAL A 45 0.92 14.65 -5.32
CA VAL A 45 0.85 16.06 -5.73
C VAL A 45 2.15 16.50 -6.37
N HIS A 46 3.27 16.11 -5.77
CA HIS A 46 4.60 16.48 -6.24
C HIS A 46 5.59 15.34 -6.01
N VAL A 47 6.55 15.21 -6.93
CA VAL A 47 7.68 14.30 -6.80
C VAL A 47 8.90 14.99 -7.34
N GLU A 48 10.00 14.92 -6.59
CA GLU A 48 11.31 15.31 -7.08
C GLU A 48 12.41 14.42 -6.51
N ARG A 49 13.55 14.35 -7.22
CA ARG A 49 14.73 13.64 -6.72
C ARG A 49 15.38 14.49 -5.63
N GLN A 50 15.80 13.85 -4.54
CA GLN A 50 16.55 14.51 -3.49
C GLN A 50 17.91 15.00 -4.04
N ALA A 51 18.32 16.22 -3.65
CA ALA A 51 19.62 16.77 -4.04
C ALA A 51 20.79 15.90 -3.54
N ASP A 52 21.96 15.98 -4.19
CA ASP A 52 23.13 15.21 -3.77
C ASP A 52 23.88 15.90 -2.62
N HIS A 53 24.01 17.23 -2.71
CA HIS A 53 24.75 18.03 -1.74
C HIS A 53 23.98 18.15 -0.41
N PRO A 54 24.61 17.93 0.76
CA PRO A 54 23.89 17.91 2.04
C PRO A 54 23.16 19.22 2.36
N VAL A 55 23.75 20.36 2.03
CA VAL A 55 23.09 21.67 2.23
C VAL A 55 21.89 21.85 1.31
N GLU A 56 21.99 21.41 0.06
CA GLU A 56 20.86 21.49 -0.88
C GLU A 56 19.73 20.55 -0.45
N ARG A 57 20.06 19.37 0.11
CA ARG A 57 19.08 18.44 0.66
C ARG A 57 18.27 19.03 1.81
N GLU A 58 18.94 19.72 2.72
CA GLU A 58 18.31 20.37 3.86
C GLU A 58 17.40 21.51 3.39
N LEU A 59 17.91 22.39 2.51
CA LEU A 59 17.11 23.48 1.93
C LEU A 59 15.89 22.97 1.16
N GLN A 60 16.07 21.91 0.36
CA GLN A 60 14.98 21.27 -0.39
C GLN A 60 13.93 20.68 0.55
N TRP A 61 14.36 20.00 1.62
CA TRP A 61 13.45 19.44 2.61
C TRP A 61 12.65 20.54 3.30
N ASP A 62 13.30 21.62 3.73
CA ASP A 62 12.66 22.75 4.40
C ASP A 62 11.66 23.46 3.48
N GLU A 63 11.99 23.64 2.19
CA GLU A 63 11.08 24.23 1.19
C GLU A 63 9.82 23.38 0.99
N LEU A 64 9.98 22.08 0.77
CA LEU A 64 8.84 21.18 0.57
C LEU A 64 8.00 21.03 1.84
N MET A 65 8.65 20.92 3.00
CA MET A 65 7.95 20.85 4.28
C MET A 65 7.20 22.15 4.57
N GLY A 66 7.80 23.30 4.28
CA GLY A 66 7.15 24.61 4.34
C GLY A 66 5.90 24.64 3.45
N SER A 67 5.98 24.13 2.22
CA SER A 67 4.84 24.03 1.31
C SER A 67 3.71 23.15 1.85
N VAL A 68 4.03 22.04 2.53
CA VAL A 68 3.05 21.16 3.18
C VAL A 68 2.36 21.88 4.34
N LEU A 69 3.12 22.57 5.19
CA LEU A 69 2.59 23.31 6.34
C LEU A 69 1.74 24.51 5.92
N ASP A 70 2.21 25.30 4.95
CA ASP A 70 1.53 26.50 4.45
C ASP A 70 0.21 26.19 3.76
N ALA A 71 0.07 24.99 3.16
CA ALA A 71 -1.18 24.53 2.58
C ALA A 71 -2.30 24.31 3.62
N GLY A 72 -1.99 24.33 4.93
CA GLY A 72 -2.97 24.20 6.02
C GLY A 72 -3.73 22.87 5.98
N SER A 73 -3.10 21.83 5.44
CA SER A 73 -3.70 20.54 5.15
C SER A 73 -3.22 19.46 6.09
N GLU A 74 -4.11 18.90 6.90
CA GLU A 74 -3.77 17.72 7.73
C GLU A 74 -3.57 16.45 6.91
N SER A 75 -3.97 16.43 5.65
CA SER A 75 -3.82 15.27 4.76
C SER A 75 -2.61 15.32 3.85
N LEU A 76 -1.91 16.47 3.80
CA LEU A 76 -0.68 16.56 3.04
C LEU A 76 0.47 16.02 3.87
N SER A 77 1.32 15.21 3.25
CA SER A 77 2.50 14.65 3.89
C SER A 77 3.69 14.67 2.94
N LEU A 78 4.89 14.90 3.49
CA LEU A 78 6.15 14.75 2.78
C LEU A 78 6.77 13.39 3.09
N LEU A 79 7.04 12.61 2.05
CA LEU A 79 7.63 11.27 2.15
C LEU A 79 9.02 11.25 1.49
N ALA A 80 9.94 10.48 2.06
CA ALA A 80 11.22 10.15 1.44
C ALA A 80 11.23 8.69 1.00
N LEU A 81 11.25 8.44 -0.31
CA LEU A 81 11.10 7.11 -0.89
C LEU A 81 12.29 6.74 -1.78
N ARG A 82 12.74 5.49 -1.70
CA ARG A 82 13.79 4.99 -2.57
C ARG A 82 13.20 4.47 -3.88
N ALA A 83 13.50 5.13 -4.99
CA ALA A 83 12.93 4.81 -6.30
C ALA A 83 13.96 4.99 -7.43
N VAL A 84 13.61 4.62 -8.66
CA VAL A 84 14.50 4.74 -9.84
C VAL A 84 14.06 5.83 -10.82
N SER A 85 12.94 6.48 -10.52
CA SER A 85 12.34 7.58 -11.29
C SER A 85 11.20 8.22 -10.50
N HIS A 86 10.78 9.42 -10.91
CA HIS A 86 9.62 10.12 -10.36
C HIS A 86 8.34 9.27 -10.41
N ALA A 87 8.06 8.63 -11.55
CA ALA A 87 6.89 7.75 -11.70
C ALA A 87 6.96 6.53 -10.78
N HIS A 88 8.15 5.96 -10.58
CA HIS A 88 8.34 4.86 -9.65
C HIS A 88 8.09 5.30 -8.20
N ALA A 89 8.59 6.47 -7.78
CA ALA A 89 8.35 7.01 -6.45
C ALA A 89 6.86 7.27 -6.19
N ALA A 90 6.15 7.85 -7.18
CA ALA A 90 4.70 8.04 -7.10
C ALA A 90 3.94 6.71 -6.98
N GLY A 91 4.37 5.69 -7.73
CA GLY A 91 3.82 4.33 -7.65
C GLY A 91 4.00 3.70 -6.28
N ILE A 92 5.21 3.75 -5.72
CA ILE A 92 5.51 3.27 -4.37
C ILE A 92 4.63 3.99 -3.34
N ALA A 93 4.55 5.33 -3.39
CA ALA A 93 3.78 6.11 -2.44
C ALA A 93 2.31 5.67 -2.38
N ARG A 94 1.69 5.40 -3.54
CA ARG A 94 0.31 4.92 -3.66
C ARG A 94 0.16 3.48 -3.18
N LEU A 95 1.08 2.61 -3.58
CA LEU A 95 1.05 1.19 -3.20
C LEU A 95 1.18 1.03 -1.68
N ASP A 96 2.14 1.73 -1.06
CA ASP A 96 2.35 1.69 0.38
C ASP A 96 1.11 2.17 1.15
N TYR A 97 0.43 3.21 0.64
CA TYR A 97 -0.81 3.71 1.23
C TYR A 97 -1.96 2.71 1.11
N ALA A 98 -2.15 2.13 -0.09
CA ALA A 98 -3.18 1.14 -0.32
C ALA A 98 -2.98 -0.10 0.58
N LEU A 99 -1.73 -0.58 0.67
CA LEU A 99 -1.38 -1.72 1.51
C LEU A 99 -1.57 -1.42 3.01
N PHE A 100 -1.22 -0.22 3.47
CA PHE A 100 -1.45 0.20 4.85
C PHE A 100 -2.95 0.18 5.21
N ASN A 101 -3.79 0.76 4.35
CA ASN A 101 -5.24 0.79 4.57
C ASN A 101 -5.86 -0.61 4.48
N ALA A 102 -5.41 -1.44 3.53
CA ALA A 102 -5.86 -2.83 3.43
C ALA A 102 -5.50 -3.62 4.69
N ALA A 103 -4.29 -3.44 5.22
CA ALA A 103 -3.88 -4.07 6.46
C ALA A 103 -4.71 -3.62 7.66
N ALA A 104 -5.01 -2.32 7.78
CA ALA A 104 -5.88 -1.78 8.83
C ALA A 104 -7.29 -2.38 8.75
N ARG A 105 -7.88 -2.41 7.55
CA ARG A 105 -9.21 -3.01 7.33
C ARG A 105 -9.24 -4.51 7.64
N MET A 106 -8.18 -5.24 7.30
CA MET A 106 -8.04 -6.65 7.63
C MET A 106 -8.00 -6.87 9.15
N VAL A 107 -7.32 -5.99 9.91
CA VAL A 107 -7.35 -6.02 11.38
C VAL A 107 -8.78 -5.83 11.91
N GLU A 108 -9.51 -4.84 11.39
CA GLU A 108 -10.90 -4.60 11.80
C GLU A 108 -11.82 -5.80 11.56
N VAL A 109 -11.64 -6.51 10.44
CA VAL A 109 -12.38 -7.74 10.17
C VAL A 109 -12.04 -8.84 11.18
N ILE A 110 -10.75 -9.05 11.46
CA ILE A 110 -10.29 -10.06 12.41
C ILE A 110 -10.84 -9.76 13.82
N ASP A 111 -10.70 -8.51 14.27
CA ASP A 111 -11.14 -8.07 15.59
C ASP A 111 -12.66 -8.22 15.74
N ARG A 112 -13.44 -7.81 14.72
CA ARG A 112 -14.90 -7.97 14.70
C ARG A 112 -15.34 -9.42 14.92
N HIS A 113 -14.68 -10.38 14.25
CA HIS A 113 -14.99 -11.79 14.44
C HIS A 113 -14.59 -12.31 15.82
N LEU A 114 -13.42 -11.89 16.34
CA LEU A 114 -12.93 -12.31 17.65
C LEU A 114 -13.78 -11.74 18.79
N GLU A 115 -14.20 -10.49 18.72
CA GLU A 115 -15.11 -9.84 19.67
C GLU A 115 -16.48 -10.54 19.71
N GLY A 116 -16.94 -11.04 18.57
CA GLY A 116 -18.16 -11.85 18.46
C GLY A 116 -18.01 -13.29 18.95
N GLY A 117 -16.83 -13.71 19.40
CA GLY A 117 -16.54 -15.11 19.76
C GLY A 117 -16.57 -16.07 18.55
N GLY A 118 -16.38 -15.54 17.34
CA GLY A 118 -16.41 -16.29 16.10
C GLY A 118 -15.23 -17.23 15.96
N HIS A 119 -15.50 -18.43 15.46
CA HIS A 119 -14.50 -19.44 15.15
C HIS A 119 -14.79 -20.01 13.76
N GLY A 120 -13.80 -20.01 12.88
CA GLY A 120 -13.96 -20.47 11.50
C GLY A 120 -12.88 -19.89 10.59
N TRP A 121 -13.01 -20.17 9.30
CA TRP A 121 -12.19 -19.60 8.23
C TRP A 121 -12.80 -18.30 7.74
N VAL A 122 -11.97 -17.31 7.45
CA VAL A 122 -12.40 -16.05 6.83
C VAL A 122 -11.81 -15.92 5.43
N ALA A 123 -12.54 -15.25 4.54
CA ALA A 123 -12.02 -14.80 3.25
C ALA A 123 -11.68 -13.31 3.31
N ILE A 124 -10.43 -12.95 3.02
CA ILE A 124 -9.96 -11.57 2.96
C ILE A 124 -9.55 -11.25 1.53
N ARG A 125 -10.15 -10.24 0.91
CA ARG A 125 -9.74 -9.72 -0.39
C ARG A 125 -8.33 -9.13 -0.31
N ILE A 126 -7.45 -9.58 -1.19
CA ILE A 126 -6.04 -9.15 -1.21
C ILE A 126 -5.92 -7.67 -1.59
N ALA A 127 -6.84 -7.15 -2.42
CA ALA A 127 -6.77 -5.80 -2.96
C ALA A 127 -7.03 -4.70 -1.93
N ASP A 128 -7.93 -4.94 -0.97
CA ASP A 128 -8.41 -3.92 -0.03
C ASP A 128 -8.48 -4.40 1.43
N GLY A 129 -8.12 -5.66 1.72
CA GLY A 129 -8.19 -6.24 3.06
C GLY A 129 -9.61 -6.46 3.58
N GLY A 130 -10.64 -6.27 2.75
CA GLY A 130 -12.03 -6.44 3.14
C GLY A 130 -12.49 -7.91 3.14
N SER A 131 -13.61 -8.15 3.81
CA SER A 131 -14.30 -9.45 3.86
C SER A 131 -15.75 -9.29 3.37
N ASP A 132 -16.43 -10.40 3.14
CA ASP A 132 -17.90 -10.45 3.03
C ASP A 132 -18.58 -10.59 4.40
N GLY A 133 -17.81 -10.74 5.47
CA GLY A 133 -18.28 -10.77 6.86
C GLY A 133 -18.69 -12.15 7.36
N GLU A 134 -18.48 -13.21 6.58
CA GLU A 134 -18.87 -14.57 6.93
C GLU A 134 -17.70 -15.38 7.51
N LEU A 135 -18.04 -16.40 8.31
CA LEU A 135 -17.11 -17.43 8.78
C LEU A 135 -17.51 -18.77 8.20
N TYR A 136 -16.51 -19.53 7.75
CA TYR A 136 -16.72 -20.81 7.06
C TYR A 136 -16.13 -21.97 7.85
N ASP A 137 -16.68 -23.16 7.62
CA ASP A 137 -16.22 -24.41 8.27
C ASP A 137 -14.80 -24.85 7.81
N GLY A 138 -14.30 -24.30 6.70
CA GLY A 138 -13.01 -24.70 6.10
C GLY A 138 -12.54 -23.78 4.98
N ASP A 139 -11.26 -23.90 4.61
CA ASP A 139 -10.65 -23.20 3.47
C ASP A 139 -11.43 -23.42 2.16
N GLU A 140 -11.80 -24.67 1.88
CA GLU A 140 -12.52 -25.04 0.66
C GLU A 140 -13.91 -24.40 0.58
N ALA A 141 -14.62 -24.32 1.71
CA ALA A 141 -15.91 -23.66 1.80
C ALA A 141 -15.78 -22.15 1.62
N ALA A 142 -14.78 -21.53 2.27
CA ALA A 142 -14.49 -20.12 2.11
C ALA A 142 -14.16 -19.76 0.66
N ARG A 143 -13.30 -20.56 0.00
CA ARG A 143 -12.94 -20.41 -1.41
C ARG A 143 -14.13 -20.53 -2.35
N ALA A 144 -14.98 -21.54 -2.14
CA ALA A 144 -16.14 -21.79 -2.98
C ALA A 144 -17.20 -20.68 -2.90
N ALA A 145 -17.23 -19.93 -1.80
CA ALA A 145 -18.15 -18.81 -1.61
C ALA A 145 -17.73 -17.53 -2.34
N GLN A 146 -16.46 -17.40 -2.76
CA GLN A 146 -15.95 -16.16 -3.35
C GLN A 146 -16.15 -16.10 -4.87
N GLN A 147 -16.50 -14.92 -5.37
CA GLN A 147 -16.63 -14.66 -6.81
C GLN A 147 -15.28 -14.63 -7.54
N ASP A 148 -14.23 -14.12 -6.88
CA ASP A 148 -12.83 -14.15 -7.34
C ASP A 148 -11.97 -14.89 -6.30
N PRO A 149 -11.94 -16.24 -6.31
CA PRO A 149 -11.22 -17.00 -5.30
C PRO A 149 -9.72 -16.71 -5.24
N ASP A 150 -9.11 -16.36 -6.39
CA ASP A 150 -7.69 -16.01 -6.52
C ASP A 150 -7.40 -14.56 -6.09
N GLY A 151 -8.44 -13.74 -5.96
CA GLY A 151 -8.39 -12.39 -5.40
C GLY A 151 -8.43 -12.34 -3.88
N CYS A 152 -8.63 -13.47 -3.21
CA CYS A 152 -8.74 -13.57 -1.76
C CYS A 152 -7.64 -14.44 -1.14
N THR A 153 -7.40 -14.20 0.15
CA THR A 153 -6.60 -15.05 1.04
C THR A 153 -7.48 -15.60 2.14
N TYR A 154 -7.16 -16.80 2.61
CA TYR A 154 -8.00 -17.58 3.50
C TYR A 154 -7.17 -18.10 4.66
N PHE A 155 -7.68 -17.94 5.87
CA PHE A 155 -7.02 -18.43 7.08
C PHE A 155 -8.05 -18.60 8.21
N PRO A 156 -7.76 -19.48 9.18
CA PRO A 156 -8.59 -19.60 10.37
C PRO A 156 -8.43 -18.38 11.28
N ILE A 157 -9.56 -17.85 11.79
CA ILE A 157 -9.56 -16.87 12.87
C ILE A 157 -9.27 -17.60 14.19
N SER A 158 -8.09 -17.36 14.75
CA SER A 158 -7.67 -17.99 16.02
C SER A 158 -7.13 -17.00 17.06
N THR A 159 -6.53 -15.90 16.62
CA THR A 159 -5.90 -14.89 17.49
C THR A 159 -5.94 -13.53 16.81
N PRO A 160 -5.90 -12.42 17.58
CA PRO A 160 -5.75 -11.09 17.01
C PRO A 160 -4.46 -10.99 16.19
N TRP A 161 -4.51 -10.26 15.09
CA TRP A 161 -3.33 -9.95 14.28
C TRP A 161 -2.99 -8.48 14.43
N THR A 162 -1.70 -8.18 14.51
CA THR A 162 -1.26 -6.78 14.49
C THR A 162 -1.36 -6.21 13.07
N PRO A 163 -1.50 -4.87 12.90
CA PRO A 163 -1.47 -4.23 11.58
C PRO A 163 -0.25 -4.64 10.75
N ARG A 164 0.90 -4.85 11.40
CA ARG A 164 2.11 -5.34 10.75
C ARG A 164 1.95 -6.75 10.19
N MET A 165 1.36 -7.67 10.95
CA MET A 165 1.11 -9.05 10.47
C MET A 165 0.16 -9.07 9.28
N CYS A 166 -0.91 -8.28 9.32
CA CYS A 166 -1.83 -8.13 8.20
C CYS A 166 -1.13 -7.58 6.96
N ARG A 167 -0.30 -6.54 7.13
CA ARG A 167 0.51 -5.98 6.04
C ARG A 167 1.43 -7.03 5.41
N ASP A 168 2.25 -7.69 6.23
CA ASP A 168 3.23 -8.68 5.76
C ASP A 168 2.52 -9.84 5.02
N HIS A 169 1.35 -10.26 5.50
CA HIS A 169 0.52 -11.28 4.86
C HIS A 169 -0.07 -10.82 3.52
N LEU A 170 -0.68 -9.63 3.46
CA LEU A 170 -1.26 -9.09 2.23
C LEU A 170 -0.19 -8.83 1.16
N GLU A 171 0.99 -8.34 1.56
CA GLU A 171 2.13 -8.16 0.67
C GLU A 171 2.60 -9.50 0.10
N PHE A 172 2.78 -10.50 0.96
CA PHE A 172 3.14 -11.87 0.53
C PHE A 172 2.10 -12.44 -0.45
N MET A 173 0.82 -12.31 -0.14
CA MET A 173 -0.26 -12.83 -0.98
C MET A 173 -0.37 -12.10 -2.32
N THR A 174 -0.09 -10.79 -2.35
CA THR A 174 -0.01 -10.01 -3.59
C THR A 174 1.11 -10.54 -4.49
N HIS A 175 2.30 -10.76 -3.95
CA HIS A 175 3.41 -11.32 -4.72
C HIS A 175 3.17 -12.77 -5.16
N LYS A 176 2.50 -13.57 -4.33
CA LYS A 176 2.08 -14.92 -4.67
C LYS A 176 1.10 -14.91 -5.84
N ARG A 177 0.08 -14.05 -5.81
CA ARG A 177 -0.90 -13.87 -6.90
C ARG A 177 -0.24 -13.41 -8.19
N HIS A 178 0.70 -12.47 -8.10
CA HIS A 178 1.45 -11.98 -9.25
C HIS A 178 2.46 -13.01 -9.81
N GLY A 179 2.75 -14.09 -9.07
CA GLY A 179 3.70 -15.12 -9.50
C GLY A 179 5.16 -14.67 -9.47
N CYS A 180 5.51 -13.66 -8.67
CA CYS A 180 6.89 -13.15 -8.58
C CYS A 180 7.65 -13.65 -7.34
N LEU A 181 7.14 -14.68 -6.64
CA LEU A 181 7.86 -15.28 -5.50
C LEU A 181 8.86 -16.34 -5.99
N VAL A 182 10.12 -16.18 -5.60
CA VAL A 182 11.18 -17.18 -5.75
C VAL A 182 11.74 -17.51 -4.37
N TYR A 183 11.68 -18.79 -3.98
CA TYR A 183 12.03 -19.25 -2.63
C TYR A 183 11.32 -18.48 -1.50
N GLY A 184 10.06 -18.08 -1.72
CA GLY A 184 9.27 -17.33 -0.74
C GLY A 184 9.62 -15.84 -0.63
N SER A 185 10.51 -15.33 -1.48
CA SER A 185 10.86 -13.90 -1.55
C SER A 185 10.43 -13.28 -2.88
N PRO A 186 9.90 -12.04 -2.89
CA PRO A 186 9.51 -11.39 -4.13
C PRO A 186 10.74 -10.99 -4.96
N THR A 187 10.70 -11.30 -6.25
CA THR A 187 11.69 -10.85 -7.24
C THR A 187 11.29 -9.54 -7.90
N CYS A 188 10.02 -9.14 -7.74
CA CYS A 188 9.51 -7.85 -8.15
C CYS A 188 9.59 -6.85 -6.98
N ARG A 189 9.98 -5.60 -7.27
CA ARG A 189 9.92 -4.46 -6.35
C ARG A 189 9.23 -3.32 -7.06
#